data_AF-A0A0Q4CNM1-F1
#
_entry.id   AF-A0A0Q4CNM1-F1
#
_cell.length_a   1.000
_cell.length_b   1.000
_cell.length_c   1.000
_cell.angle_alpha   90.00
_cell.angle_beta   90.00
_cell.angle_gamma   90.00
#
_symmetry.space_group_name_H-M   'P 1'
#
loop_
_entity.id
_entity.type
_entity.pdbx_description
1 polymer ?
#
loop_
_entity_poly.entity_id
_entity_poly.type
_entity_poly.pdbx_seq_one_letter_code
_entity_poly.pdbx_strand_id
1 'polypeptide(L)'
;MSDWPTALRVNAFTRAVENAGGSAMILARGDRDSGVVLLLAIERDGSARLLERERDLDGHARIVHRKPDLVAEADLTPYWRERRQRDPDLWVVEAIVARPEPLAAETLWAD
;
A
#
# COMPACT_ATOMS: atom_id res chain seq x y z
N MET A 1 8.46 -14.59 -11.07
CA MET A 1 7.11 -15.19 -11.14
C MET A 1 6.40 -14.83 -9.86
N SER A 2 6.11 -13.55 -9.67
CA SER A 2 4.76 -13.03 -9.87
C SER A 2 4.77 -11.67 -10.59
N ASP A 3 4.67 -11.70 -11.93
CA ASP A 3 4.49 -10.51 -12.79
C ASP A 3 2.99 -10.17 -12.94
N TRP A 4 2.22 -10.28 -11.85
CA TRP A 4 0.82 -9.86 -11.91
C TRP A 4 0.74 -8.34 -12.04
N PRO A 5 -0.12 -7.81 -12.94
CA PRO A 5 -0.36 -6.38 -13.05
C PRO A 5 -0.64 -5.76 -11.69
N THR A 6 -0.03 -4.60 -11.39
CA THR A 6 -0.30 -3.85 -10.15
C THR A 6 -1.80 -3.72 -9.86
N ALA A 7 -2.61 -3.43 -10.88
CA ALA A 7 -4.05 -3.33 -10.73
C ALA A 7 -4.70 -4.63 -10.22
N LEU A 8 -4.22 -5.80 -10.65
CA LEU A 8 -4.73 -7.09 -10.18
C LEU A 8 -4.35 -7.32 -8.71
N ARG A 9 -3.10 -7.03 -8.33
CA ARG A 9 -2.61 -7.16 -6.95
C ARG A 9 -3.35 -6.21 -5.99
N VAL A 10 -3.60 -4.97 -6.41
CA VAL A 10 -4.42 -4.01 -5.66
C VAL A 10 -5.85 -4.53 -5.46
N ASN A 11 -6.49 -5.04 -6.52
CA ASN A 11 -7.85 -5.60 -6.42
C ASN A 11 -7.90 -6.83 -5.49
N ALA A 12 -6.88 -7.70 -5.55
CA ALA A 12 -6.77 -8.87 -4.68
C ALA A 12 -6.63 -8.44 -3.21
N PHE A 13 -5.78 -7.46 -2.92
CA PHE A 13 -5.61 -6.91 -1.59
C PHE A 13 -6.91 -6.27 -1.05
N THR A 14 -7.61 -5.45 -1.84
CA THR A 14 -8.89 -4.85 -1.44
C THR A 14 -9.90 -5.92 -1.03
N ARG A 15 -10.05 -6.98 -1.83
CA ARG A 15 -10.95 -8.10 -1.50
C ARG A 15 -10.51 -8.86 -0.24
N ALA A 16 -9.20 -9.04 -0.06
CA ALA A 16 -8.67 -9.71 1.11
C ALA A 16 -8.94 -8.89 2.40
N VAL A 17 -8.82 -7.56 2.31
CA VAL A 17 -9.18 -6.64 3.40
C VAL A 17 -10.67 -6.73 3.74
N GLU A 18 -11.54 -6.68 2.73
CA GLU A 18 -13.00 -6.82 2.90
C GLU A 18 -13.37 -8.16 3.55
N ASN A 19 -12.77 -9.27 3.09
CA ASN A 19 -12.98 -10.60 3.64
C ASN A 19 -12.50 -10.74 5.10
N ALA A 20 -11.50 -9.94 5.49
CA ALA A 20 -11.03 -9.86 6.87
C ALA A 20 -11.89 -8.91 7.74
N GLY A 21 -13.00 -8.40 7.21
CA GLY A 21 -13.90 -7.46 7.90
C GLY A 21 -13.35 -6.03 8.00
N GLY A 22 -12.36 -5.69 7.18
CA GLY A 22 -11.80 -4.36 7.06
C GLY A 22 -12.42 -3.55 5.92
N SER A 23 -11.85 -2.37 5.68
CA SER A 23 -12.18 -1.50 4.55
C SER A 23 -10.91 -1.10 3.82
N ALA A 24 -10.96 -1.04 2.49
CA ALA A 24 -9.87 -0.52 1.67
C ALA A 24 -10.39 0.44 0.61
N MET A 25 -9.65 1.53 0.38
CA MET A 25 -10.00 2.56 -0.60
C MET A 25 -8.82 2.87 -1.51
N ILE A 26 -9.08 3.00 -2.80
CA ILE A 26 -8.06 3.46 -3.76
C ILE A 26 -8.15 4.99 -3.82
N LEU A 27 -7.18 5.67 -3.22
CA LEU A 27 -7.10 7.14 -3.20
C LEU A 27 -6.53 7.69 -4.51
N ALA A 28 -5.64 6.94 -5.16
CA ALA A 28 -5.10 7.26 -6.49
C ALA A 28 -4.79 5.98 -7.26
N ARG A 29 -5.15 5.97 -8.55
CA ARG A 29 -4.74 4.93 -9.50
C ARG A 29 -3.43 5.33 -10.17
N GLY A 30 -2.56 4.35 -10.36
CA GLY A 30 -1.28 4.49 -11.04
C GLY A 30 -1.21 3.61 -12.29
N ASP A 31 0.02 3.32 -12.75
CA ASP A 31 0.22 2.43 -13.89
C ASP A 31 -0.31 1.01 -13.60
N ARG A 32 -1.04 0.44 -14.55
CA ARG A 32 -1.81 -0.79 -14.32
C ARG A 32 -0.93 -2.01 -14.13
N ASP A 33 0.23 -2.04 -14.77
CA ASP A 33 1.06 -3.24 -14.85
C ASP A 33 2.24 -3.16 -13.87
N SER A 34 2.86 -1.99 -13.75
CA SER A 34 4.16 -1.81 -13.11
C SER A 34 4.19 -0.75 -12.00
N GLY A 35 3.09 -0.01 -11.79
CA GLY A 35 3.04 1.08 -10.82
C GLY A 35 3.44 0.65 -9.40
N VAL A 36 4.17 1.52 -8.70
CA VAL A 36 4.49 1.35 -7.27
C VAL A 36 3.22 1.52 -6.44
N VAL A 37 3.09 0.77 -5.35
CA VAL A 37 1.95 0.90 -4.41
C VAL A 37 2.43 1.46 -3.09
N LEU A 38 1.90 2.62 -2.73
CA LEU A 38 2.00 3.20 -1.40
C LEU A 38 0.73 2.84 -0.61
N LEU A 39 0.90 2.07 0.45
CA LEU A 39 -0.18 1.63 1.33
C LEU A 39 -0.24 2.51 2.58
N LEU A 40 -1.34 3.23 2.76
CA LEU A 40 -1.73 3.89 4.02
C LEU A 40 -2.44 2.84 4.88
N ALA A 41 -1.70 2.26 5.83
CA ALA A 41 -2.25 1.33 6.81
C ALA A 41 -2.78 2.14 8.01
N ILE A 42 -4.09 2.13 8.20
CA ILE A 42 -4.79 2.87 9.26
C ILE A 42 -5.21 1.90 10.36
N GLU A 43 -4.82 2.23 11.58
CA GLU A 43 -5.21 1.54 12.81
C GLU A 43 -6.61 1.99 13.27
N ARG A 44 -7.25 1.20 14.14
CA ARG A 44 -8.61 1.49 14.62
C ARG A 44 -8.75 2.81 15.39
N ASP A 45 -7.64 3.31 15.93
CA ASP A 45 -7.58 4.59 16.66
C ASP A 45 -7.35 5.80 15.73
N GLY A 46 -7.29 5.58 14.41
CA GLY A 46 -7.06 6.62 13.40
C GLY A 46 -5.58 6.97 13.21
N SER A 47 -4.67 6.32 13.92
CA SER A 47 -3.25 6.42 13.63
C SER A 47 -2.91 5.62 12.37
N ALA A 48 -1.91 6.07 11.62
CA ALA A 48 -1.60 5.54 10.31
C ALA A 48 -0.11 5.50 10.04
N ARG A 49 0.31 4.57 9.17
CA ARG A 49 1.68 4.47 8.65
C ARG A 49 1.70 4.20 7.14
N LEU A 50 2.82 4.51 6.51
CA LEU A 50 3.06 4.29 5.09
C LEU A 50 3.96 3.09 4.83
N LEU A 51 3.42 2.10 4.12
CA LEU A 51 4.12 0.89 3.71
C LEU A 51 4.35 0.88 2.19
N GLU A 52 5.49 0.34 1.77
CA GLU A 52 5.85 0.16 0.36
C GLU A 52 6.74 -1.08 0.20
N ARG A 53 6.74 -1.71 -0.98
CA ARG A 53 7.70 -2.76 -1.32
C ARG A 53 8.93 -2.20 -2.02
N GLU A 54 10.10 -2.52 -1.50
CA GLU A 54 11.38 -2.38 -2.19
C GLU A 54 11.95 -3.76 -2.54
N ARG A 55 12.86 -3.81 -3.52
CA ARG A 55 13.81 -4.91 -3.66
C ARG A 55 15.19 -4.42 -3.22
N ASP A 56 15.90 -5.23 -2.46
CA ASP A 56 17.30 -4.95 -2.14
C ASP A 56 18.24 -5.29 -3.33
N LEU A 57 19.55 -5.12 -3.12
CA LEU A 57 20.56 -5.35 -4.14
C LEU A 57 20.66 -6.82 -4.57
N ASP A 58 20.23 -7.74 -3.70
CA ASP A 58 20.21 -9.18 -3.95
C ASP A 58 18.86 -9.64 -4.56
N GLY A 59 17.93 -8.71 -4.76
CA GLY A 59 16.63 -8.93 -5.38
C GLY A 59 15.53 -9.37 -4.41
N HIS A 60 15.83 -9.45 -3.11
CA HIS A 60 14.85 -9.83 -2.10
C HIS A 60 13.84 -8.70 -1.87
N ALA A 61 12.56 -9.06 -1.87
CA ALA A 61 11.51 -8.12 -1.54
C ALA A 61 11.47 -7.84 -0.04
N ARG A 62 11.34 -6.57 0.33
CA ARG A 62 11.11 -6.13 1.71
C ARG A 62 10.04 -5.04 1.76
N ILE A 63 9.27 -5.06 2.85
CA ILE A 63 8.34 -3.98 3.16
C ILE A 63 9.10 -2.90 3.91
N VAL A 64 8.95 -1.66 3.46
CA VAL A 64 9.62 -0.48 4.02
C VAL A 64 8.61 0.52 4.53
N HIS A 65 8.91 1.06 5.71
CA HIS A 65 8.09 2.07 6.39
C HIS A 65 8.62 3.46 5.98
N ARG A 66 7.92 4.16 5.09
CA ARG A 66 8.36 5.49 4.60
C ARG A 66 8.21 6.61 5.62
N LYS A 67 7.29 6.40 6.57
CA LYS A 67 7.07 7.21 7.77
C LYS A 67 6.82 6.22 8.91
N PRO A 68 7.85 5.86 9.69
CA PRO A 68 7.76 4.78 10.67
C PRO A 68 6.88 5.15 11.87
N ASP A 69 6.80 6.45 12.18
CA ASP A 69 5.94 6.95 13.24
C ASP A 69 4.48 6.82 12.85
N LEU A 70 3.68 6.29 13.77
CA LEU A 70 2.22 6.32 13.67
C LEU A 70 1.77 7.77 13.88
N VAL A 71 1.14 8.35 12.87
CA VAL A 71 0.64 9.73 12.86
C VAL A 71 -0.82 9.76 12.44
N ALA A 72 -1.50 10.90 12.55
CA ALA A 72 -2.84 11.01 12.02
C ALA A 72 -2.81 10.85 10.48
N GLU A 73 -3.83 10.20 9.91
CA GLU A 73 -3.97 10.06 8.45
C GLU A 73 -3.88 11.41 7.71
N ALA A 74 -4.44 12.47 8.31
CA ALA A 74 -4.39 13.83 7.78
C ALA A 74 -2.95 14.33 7.58
N ASP A 75 -2.01 13.94 8.45
CA ASP A 75 -0.60 14.35 8.37
C ASP A 75 0.15 13.62 7.24
N LEU A 76 -0.35 12.46 6.80
CA LEU A 76 0.20 11.72 5.66
C LEU A 76 -0.34 12.21 4.32
N THR A 77 -1.46 12.94 4.33
CA THR A 77 -2.12 13.40 3.10
C THR A 77 -1.25 14.30 2.22
N PRO A 78 -0.59 15.35 2.75
CA PRO A 78 0.33 16.17 1.96
C PRO A 78 1.45 15.33 1.33
N TYR A 79 2.03 14.38 2.09
CA TYR A 79 3.13 13.56 1.63
C TYR A 79 2.77 12.73 0.40
N TRP A 80 1.69 11.94 0.45
CA TRP A 80 1.37 11.07 -0.68
C TRP A 80 0.89 11.88 -1.89
N ARG A 81 0.20 13.00 -1.68
CA ARG A 81 -0.23 13.89 -2.77
C ARG A 81 0.95 14.50 -3.51
N GLU A 82 1.94 15.03 -2.78
CA GLU A 82 3.16 15.56 -3.41
C GLU A 82 3.94 14.46 -4.14
N ARG A 83 4.04 13.26 -3.55
CA ARG A 83 4.71 12.14 -4.21
C ARG A 83 3.99 11.74 -5.50
N ARG A 84 2.65 11.72 -5.50
CA ARG A 84 1.84 11.42 -6.69
C ARG A 84 1.95 12.46 -7.80
N GLN A 85 2.26 13.72 -7.45
CA GLN A 85 2.57 14.76 -8.44
C GLN A 85 3.93 14.50 -9.13
N ARG A 86 4.90 13.97 -8.38
CA ARG A 86 6.25 13.63 -8.90
C ARG A 86 6.27 12.30 -9.64
N ASP A 87 5.45 11.34 -9.21
CA ASP A 87 5.32 10.01 -9.77
C ASP A 87 3.85 9.76 -10.18
N PRO A 88 3.50 10.04 -11.45
CA PRO A 88 2.15 9.84 -11.94
C PRO A 88 1.69 8.38 -12.01
N ASP A 89 2.59 7.43 -11.84
CA ASP A 89 2.32 6.00 -11.92
C ASP A 89 2.11 5.36 -10.54
N LEU A 90 2.22 6.16 -9.47
CA LEU A 90 1.99 5.74 -8.10
C LEU A 90 0.52 5.39 -7.83
N TRP A 91 0.30 4.20 -7.29
CA TRP A 91 -0.93 3.82 -6.62
C TRP A 91 -0.89 4.25 -5.16
N VAL A 92 -2.01 4.78 -4.68
CA VAL A 92 -2.22 5.08 -3.27
C VAL A 92 -3.45 4.32 -2.81
N VAL A 93 -3.25 3.41 -1.86
CA VAL A 93 -4.29 2.56 -1.31
C VAL A 93 -4.33 2.77 0.19
N GLU A 94 -5.52 2.97 0.73
CA GLU A 94 -5.79 3.00 2.15
C GLU A 94 -6.37 1.65 2.58
N ALA A 95 -5.99 1.17 3.77
CA ALA A 95 -6.61 0.00 4.37
C ALA A 95 -6.74 0.15 5.89
N ILE A 96 -7.95 -0.13 6.39
CA ILE A 96 -8.28 -0.26 7.81
C ILE A 96 -8.59 -1.74 8.08
N VAL A 97 -7.64 -2.45 8.68
CA VAL A 97 -7.76 -3.89 8.98
C VAL A 97 -6.82 -4.28 10.13
N ALA A 98 -7.11 -5.36 10.84
CA ALA A 98 -6.34 -5.75 12.04
C ALA A 98 -4.86 -6.12 11.78
N ARG A 99 -4.52 -6.60 10.58
CA ARG A 99 -3.15 -7.01 10.21
C ARG A 99 -2.84 -6.60 8.77
N PRO A 100 -2.65 -5.29 8.51
CA PRO A 100 -2.54 -4.77 7.15
C PRO A 100 -1.26 -5.24 6.44
N GLU A 101 -0.15 -5.32 7.18
CA GLU A 101 1.17 -5.64 6.62
C GLU A 101 1.33 -7.12 6.23
N PRO A 102 1.00 -8.11 7.09
CA PRO A 102 0.98 -9.51 6.65
C PRO A 102 0.05 -9.76 5.47
N LEU A 103 -1.13 -9.14 5.48
CA LEU A 103 -2.09 -9.27 4.39
C LEU A 103 -1.54 -8.68 3.09
N ALA A 104 -0.89 -7.52 3.15
CA ALA A 104 -0.23 -6.92 1.99
C ALA A 104 0.93 -7.80 1.47
N ALA A 105 1.70 -8.44 2.35
CA ALA A 105 2.75 -9.39 1.95
C ALA A 105 2.17 -10.59 1.19
N GLU A 106 1.05 -11.14 1.66
CA GLU A 106 0.41 -12.34 1.07
C GLU A 106 -0.36 -12.05 -0.22
N THR A 107 -0.76 -10.79 -0.48
CA THR A 107 -1.58 -10.45 -1.66
C THR A 107 -0.94 -9.37 -2.54
N LEU A 108 -0.67 -8.19 -1.99
CA LEU A 108 -0.27 -7.01 -2.75
C LEU A 108 1.17 -7.13 -3.28
N TRP A 109 2.01 -7.75 -2.47
CA TRP A 109 3.45 -7.89 -2.67
C TRP A 109 3.93 -9.34 -2.69
N ALA A 110 3.00 -10.29 -2.81
CA ALA A 110 3.33 -11.69 -3.00
C ALA A 110 4.28 -11.86 -4.21
N ASP A 111 5.38 -12.57 -3.97
CA ASP A 111 6.42 -12.84 -4.96
C ASP A 111 6.03 -13.88 -6.00
#